data_AF-A0A0G4GAU9-F1
#
_entry.id   AF-A0A0G4GAU9-F1
#
_cell.length_a   1.000
_cell.length_b   1.000
_cell.length_c   1.000
_cell.angle_alpha   90.00
_cell.angle_beta   90.00
_cell.angle_gamma   90.00
#
_symmetry.space_group_name_H-M   'P 1'
#
loop_
_entity.id
_entity.type
_entity.pdbx_description
1 polymer ?
#
loop_
_entity_poly.entity_id
_entity_poly.type
_entity_poly.pdbx_seq_one_letter_code
_entity_poly.pdbx_strand_id
1 'polypeptide(L)'
;MGGTVSSSRSSDVAPPAINGQVLDMVHRDGRDDLYDDTKDIGRLRSTALFIGNVDFPAQTLRGRLNRSLHRIPLADGTRLDAVITFDTQTVTGARLLLAAMWMVEQQKSDEVAEVLQLASKCRYCTLPVNITADDINIHADKTAYSFIARVLAQLMVVGRHVHFGDGSCLQFYRHGNEVRAIKDEPGFRLTVDPPPAADHLYQQHRLEHDPPVRDRIYYYNDGMWLSHSCASINASVSSLVKDKILDHFKQTHQIDDTGIFLNRYVGGGRLDGPLTQSPHAPVAECTTTLSLHGGDVRELVLTDNSHPFVAWISIADTGNNTVFATVWTTETAAPGVSEYAPFKDRFPLTTWVARVVLEVVAPFVFDGQVQQQQPQVQPPQQQQPQ
;
A
#
# COMPACT_ATOMS: atom_id res chain seq x y z
N MET A 1 -63.04 -10.89 52.38
CA MET A 1 -61.92 -11.84 52.23
C MET A 1 -61.94 -12.39 50.81
N GLY A 2 -60.78 -12.41 50.12
CA GLY A 2 -60.45 -13.17 48.90
C GLY A 2 -61.41 -13.05 47.71
N GLY A 3 -61.05 -12.55 46.51
CA GLY A 3 -59.80 -12.75 45.78
C GLY A 3 -59.85 -14.06 44.98
N THR A 4 -60.31 -14.01 43.72
CA THR A 4 -59.66 -14.54 42.50
C THR A 4 -60.62 -14.44 41.29
N VAL A 5 -60.26 -13.61 40.31
CA VAL A 5 -59.82 -13.97 38.94
C VAL A 5 -60.97 -14.19 37.96
N SER A 6 -61.29 -13.13 37.22
CA SER A 6 -61.85 -13.24 35.88
C SER A 6 -60.73 -12.97 34.88
N SER A 7 -60.46 -13.96 34.04
CA SER A 7 -59.55 -13.88 32.91
C SER A 7 -60.01 -12.81 31.91
N SER A 8 -59.16 -11.84 31.60
CA SER A 8 -59.22 -11.12 30.33
C SER A 8 -57.93 -11.34 29.57
N ARG A 9 -58.06 -11.78 28.32
CA ARG A 9 -56.98 -11.86 27.34
C ARG A 9 -56.43 -10.45 27.15
N SER A 10 -55.21 -10.19 27.58
CA SER A 10 -54.52 -8.93 27.30
C SER A 10 -53.75 -9.05 25.98
N SER A 11 -54.49 -8.97 24.89
CA SER A 11 -53.97 -8.62 23.56
C SER A 11 -54.23 -7.14 23.24
N ASP A 12 -54.41 -6.30 24.26
CA ASP A 12 -54.65 -4.86 24.13
C ASP A 12 -53.56 -4.07 24.85
N VAL A 13 -52.32 -4.21 24.38
CA VAL A 13 -51.32 -3.15 24.56
C VAL A 13 -50.91 -2.72 23.17
N ALA A 14 -51.41 -1.56 22.76
CA ALA A 14 -50.99 -0.92 21.53
C ALA A 14 -49.46 -0.74 21.52
N PRO A 15 -48.77 -1.06 20.41
CA PRO A 15 -47.33 -0.81 20.30
C PRO A 15 -47.03 0.68 20.51
N PRO A 16 -45.87 1.04 21.08
CA PRO A 16 -45.49 2.44 21.19
C PRO A 16 -45.41 3.05 19.78
N ALA A 17 -46.27 4.03 19.53
CA ALA A 17 -46.33 4.78 18.28
C ALA A 17 -45.86 6.21 18.54
N ILE A 18 -45.00 6.73 17.67
CA ILE A 18 -44.66 8.15 17.60
C ILE A 18 -45.33 8.67 16.32
N ASN A 19 -46.22 9.67 16.46
CA ASN A 19 -46.99 10.25 15.34
C ASN A 19 -47.84 9.25 14.53
N GLY A 20 -48.45 8.26 15.19
CA GLY A 20 -49.42 7.36 14.56
C GLY A 20 -48.83 6.29 13.63
N GLN A 21 -47.50 6.12 13.59
CA GLN A 21 -46.86 4.98 12.94
C GLN A 21 -46.40 3.96 13.97
N VAL A 22 -46.83 2.71 13.77
CA VAL A 22 -46.44 1.54 14.56
C VAL A 22 -45.02 1.15 14.20
N LEU A 23 -44.12 1.15 15.19
CA LEU A 23 -42.76 0.64 15.07
C LEU A 23 -42.79 -0.89 15.09
N ASP A 24 -42.80 -1.48 13.90
CA ASP A 24 -42.49 -2.90 13.73
C ASP A 24 -41.08 -2.99 13.14
N MET A 25 -40.05 -3.13 13.99
CA MET A 25 -38.72 -3.62 13.61
C MET A 25 -37.78 -3.71 14.81
N VAL A 26 -38.01 -4.69 15.70
CA VAL A 26 -36.92 -5.38 16.39
C VAL A 26 -37.31 -6.84 16.55
N HIS A 27 -37.08 -7.63 15.50
CA HIS A 27 -36.64 -9.03 15.61
C HIS A 27 -36.46 -9.63 14.22
N ARG A 28 -35.21 -9.84 13.80
CA ARG A 28 -34.76 -11.15 13.32
C ARG A 28 -33.27 -11.16 13.05
N ASP A 29 -32.61 -12.11 13.71
CA ASP A 29 -31.41 -12.75 13.19
C ASP A 29 -31.69 -13.37 11.81
N GLY A 30 -30.71 -13.20 10.90
CA GLY A 30 -30.43 -14.15 9.84
C GLY A 30 -30.97 -13.82 8.44
N ARG A 31 -30.02 -13.89 7.50
CA ARG A 31 -30.12 -14.09 6.04
C ARG A 31 -30.07 -12.79 5.23
N ASP A 32 -28.87 -12.43 4.76
CA ASP A 32 -28.23 -12.92 3.52
C ASP A 32 -28.90 -12.29 2.30
N ASP A 33 -28.07 -11.64 1.50
CA ASP A 33 -28.37 -10.97 0.24
C ASP A 33 -29.21 -9.69 0.33
N LEU A 34 -28.53 -8.55 0.38
CA LEU A 34 -28.86 -7.32 -0.33
C LEU A 34 -27.87 -6.29 0.18
N TYR A 35 -27.05 -5.66 -0.66
CA TYR A 35 -26.67 -4.23 -0.57
C TYR A 35 -25.78 -3.88 -1.79
N ASP A 36 -26.36 -3.99 -2.98
CA ASP A 36 -25.80 -3.45 -4.22
C ASP A 36 -26.84 -2.48 -4.81
N ASP A 37 -26.99 -1.28 -4.20
CA ASP A 37 -27.36 -0.08 -4.97
C ASP A 37 -27.30 1.20 -4.11
N THR A 38 -26.98 2.28 -4.80
CA THR A 38 -27.03 3.70 -4.42
C THR A 38 -28.31 4.18 -3.70
N LYS A 39 -29.36 3.36 -3.61
CA LYS A 39 -30.62 3.66 -2.89
C LYS A 39 -30.46 3.68 -1.36
N ASP A 40 -29.45 3.04 -0.78
CA ASP A 40 -29.22 3.10 0.68
C ASP A 40 -28.57 4.40 1.16
N ILE A 41 -28.03 5.22 0.26
CA ILE A 41 -27.65 6.61 0.59
C ILE A 41 -28.90 7.42 0.98
N GLY A 42 -30.05 7.11 0.36
CA GLY A 42 -31.35 7.67 0.73
C GLY A 42 -31.76 7.31 2.16
N ARG A 43 -31.44 6.07 2.60
CA ARG A 43 -31.67 5.65 3.99
C ARG A 43 -30.71 6.30 4.95
N LEU A 44 -29.43 6.48 4.59
CA LEU A 44 -28.47 7.25 5.40
C LEU A 44 -28.91 8.70 5.63
N ARG A 45 -29.57 9.35 4.66
CA ARG A 45 -30.18 10.68 4.86
C ARG A 45 -31.37 10.66 5.82
N SER A 46 -32.21 9.62 5.77
CA SER A 46 -33.29 9.43 6.74
C SER A 46 -32.78 9.03 8.14
N THR A 47 -31.69 8.27 8.23
CA THR A 47 -30.99 7.98 9.49
C THR A 47 -30.26 9.22 10.01
N ALA A 48 -29.74 10.09 9.14
CA ALA A 48 -29.11 11.36 9.52
C ALA A 48 -30.10 12.33 10.17
N LEU A 49 -31.38 12.32 9.78
CA LEU A 49 -32.45 13.02 10.48
C LEU A 49 -32.73 12.45 11.88
N PHE A 50 -32.46 11.16 12.11
CA PHE A 50 -32.57 10.52 13.43
C PHE A 50 -31.31 10.76 14.30
N ILE A 51 -30.14 10.95 13.69
CA ILE A 51 -28.83 11.11 14.34
C ILE A 51 -28.62 12.50 14.95
N GLY A 52 -29.35 13.53 14.50
CA GLY A 52 -29.14 14.92 14.94
C GLY A 52 -29.32 15.18 16.44
N ASN A 53 -29.93 14.26 17.19
CA ASN A 53 -30.29 14.43 18.61
C ASN A 53 -29.88 13.25 19.53
N VAL A 54 -29.04 12.32 19.08
CA VAL A 54 -28.71 11.11 19.86
C VAL A 54 -27.21 11.03 20.12
N ASP A 55 -26.80 11.16 21.39
CA ASP A 55 -25.48 10.74 21.85
C ASP A 55 -25.35 9.24 21.62
N PHE A 56 -24.57 8.82 20.62
CA PHE A 56 -24.27 7.41 20.42
C PHE A 56 -23.35 6.92 21.53
N PRO A 57 -23.72 5.88 22.30
CA PRO A 57 -22.83 5.30 23.29
C PRO A 57 -21.51 4.87 22.63
N ALA A 58 -20.39 5.23 23.24
CA ALA A 58 -19.05 4.91 22.72
C ALA A 58 -18.87 3.41 22.42
N GLN A 59 -19.48 2.54 23.23
CA GLN A 59 -19.45 1.09 23.03
C GLN A 59 -20.14 0.66 21.72
N THR A 60 -21.25 1.30 21.34
CA THR A 60 -21.95 1.04 20.08
C THR A 60 -21.10 1.45 18.89
N LEU A 61 -20.47 2.63 18.96
CA LEU A 61 -19.55 3.11 17.93
C LEU A 61 -18.33 2.20 17.78
N ARG A 62 -17.73 1.77 18.90
CA ARG A 62 -16.62 0.81 18.90
C ARG A 62 -17.02 -0.53 18.29
N GLY A 63 -18.19 -1.05 18.65
CA GLY A 63 -18.71 -2.28 18.07
C GLY A 63 -18.90 -2.18 16.55
N ARG A 64 -19.34 -1.02 16.04
CA ARG A 64 -19.43 -0.77 14.60
C ARG A 64 -18.05 -0.68 13.95
N LEU A 65 -17.13 0.12 14.50
CA LEU A 65 -15.76 0.25 14.00
C LEU A 65 -15.09 -1.13 13.83
N ASN A 66 -15.16 -1.98 14.85
CA ASN A 66 -14.56 -3.32 14.81
C ASN A 66 -15.19 -4.20 13.72
N ARG A 67 -16.53 -4.13 13.53
CA ARG A 67 -17.19 -4.83 12.43
C ARG A 67 -16.77 -4.31 11.06
N SER A 68 -16.60 -3.00 10.92
CA SER A 68 -16.16 -2.39 9.65
C SER A 68 -14.75 -2.83 9.29
N LEU A 69 -13.82 -2.79 10.25
CA LEU A 69 -12.45 -3.30 10.08
C LEU A 69 -12.43 -4.77 9.63
N HIS A 70 -13.23 -5.62 10.28
CA HIS A 70 -13.29 -7.04 9.95
C HIS A 70 -13.93 -7.33 8.58
N ARG A 71 -14.81 -6.44 8.10
CA ARG A 71 -15.57 -6.65 6.86
C ARG A 71 -14.85 -6.13 5.62
N ILE A 72 -14.01 -5.11 5.74
CA ILE A 72 -13.36 -4.48 4.59
C ILE A 72 -12.22 -5.39 4.11
N PRO A 73 -12.31 -5.94 2.89
CA PRO A 73 -11.18 -6.59 2.24
C PRO A 73 -10.27 -5.53 1.62
N LEU A 74 -8.97 -5.82 1.60
CA LEU A 74 -7.96 -5.11 0.83
C LEU A 74 -7.81 -5.76 -0.55
N ALA A 75 -7.11 -5.08 -1.46
CA ALA A 75 -6.89 -5.55 -2.84
C ALA A 75 -6.24 -6.95 -2.92
N ASP A 76 -5.41 -7.32 -1.94
CA ASP A 76 -4.77 -8.63 -1.83
C ASP A 76 -5.65 -9.71 -1.17
N GLY A 77 -6.90 -9.36 -0.81
CA GLY A 77 -7.86 -10.23 -0.13
C GLY A 77 -7.69 -10.29 1.40
N THR A 78 -6.66 -9.66 1.97
CA THR A 78 -6.51 -9.57 3.43
C THR A 78 -7.56 -8.66 4.04
N ARG A 79 -7.86 -8.86 5.33
CA ARG A 79 -8.81 -8.01 6.05
C ARG A 79 -8.09 -6.80 6.63
N LEU A 80 -8.77 -5.65 6.65
CA LEU A 80 -8.17 -4.42 7.18
C LEU A 80 -7.80 -4.55 8.67
N ASP A 81 -8.54 -5.33 9.46
CA ASP A 81 -8.21 -5.62 10.87
C ASP A 81 -6.91 -6.42 11.07
N ALA A 82 -6.42 -7.11 10.04
CA ALA A 82 -5.12 -7.78 10.06
C ALA A 82 -3.95 -6.80 9.87
N VAL A 83 -4.22 -5.58 9.39
CA VAL A 83 -3.19 -4.56 9.11
C VAL A 83 -3.27 -3.39 10.07
N ILE A 84 -4.47 -2.94 10.44
CA ILE A 84 -4.71 -1.79 11.31
C ILE A 84 -5.75 -2.12 12.39
N THR A 85 -5.45 -1.73 13.61
CA THR A 85 -6.39 -1.71 14.74
C THR A 85 -6.38 -0.35 15.42
N PHE A 86 -7.40 -0.07 16.24
CA PHE A 86 -7.49 1.17 17.02
C PHE A 86 -7.41 0.88 18.50
N ASP A 87 -6.56 1.63 19.18
CA ASP A 87 -6.27 1.43 20.58
C ASP A 87 -7.54 1.58 21.45
N THR A 88 -7.76 0.59 22.30
CA THR A 88 -9.01 0.49 23.09
C THR A 88 -9.03 1.46 24.26
N GLN A 89 -7.86 1.92 24.72
CA GLN A 89 -7.71 2.78 25.89
C GLN A 89 -7.75 4.26 25.52
N THR A 90 -7.14 4.63 24.40
CA THR A 90 -7.01 6.02 23.96
C THR A 90 -8.14 6.45 23.01
N VAL A 91 -8.64 5.58 22.14
CA VAL A 91 -9.68 5.91 21.14
C VAL A 91 -11.11 5.73 21.71
N THR A 92 -11.41 6.29 22.87
CA THR A 92 -12.66 5.94 23.61
C THR A 92 -13.81 6.93 23.43
N GLY A 93 -13.52 8.20 23.12
CA GLY A 93 -14.55 9.24 22.96
C GLY A 93 -15.29 9.16 21.62
N ALA A 94 -16.58 9.54 21.60
CA ALA A 94 -17.41 9.53 20.40
C ALA A 94 -16.76 10.28 19.22
N ARG A 95 -16.10 11.42 19.47
CA ARG A 95 -15.37 12.17 18.43
C ARG A 95 -14.28 11.32 17.77
N LEU A 96 -13.44 10.66 18.56
CA LEU A 96 -12.32 9.85 18.05
C LEU A 96 -12.84 8.59 17.35
N LEU A 97 -13.87 7.96 17.89
CA LEU A 97 -14.51 6.80 17.27
C LEU A 97 -15.17 7.14 15.93
N LEU A 98 -15.83 8.29 15.83
CA LEU A 98 -16.39 8.78 14.56
C LEU A 98 -15.31 9.12 13.54
N ALA A 99 -14.18 9.70 13.98
CA ALA A 99 -13.03 9.95 13.11
C ALA A 99 -12.42 8.64 12.59
N ALA A 100 -12.18 7.67 13.47
CA ALA A 100 -11.70 6.33 13.10
C ALA A 100 -12.66 5.63 12.15
N MET A 101 -13.96 5.66 12.43
CA MET A 101 -14.98 5.11 11.53
C MET A 101 -15.00 5.80 10.18
N TRP A 102 -14.86 7.13 10.14
CA TRP A 102 -14.79 7.85 8.88
C TRP A 102 -13.56 7.44 8.07
N MET A 103 -12.39 7.29 8.71
CA MET A 103 -11.19 6.78 8.05
C MET A 103 -11.38 5.37 7.50
N VAL A 104 -11.99 4.46 8.27
CA VAL A 104 -12.18 3.07 7.87
C VAL A 104 -13.27 2.91 6.81
N GLU A 105 -14.41 3.56 6.98
CA GLU A 105 -15.59 3.32 6.14
C GLU A 105 -15.65 4.22 4.90
N GLN A 106 -14.96 5.37 4.90
CA GLN A 106 -15.07 6.36 3.82
C GLN A 106 -13.78 6.56 3.04
N GLN A 107 -12.65 6.02 3.51
CA GLN A 107 -11.37 6.12 2.82
C GLN A 107 -10.94 4.73 2.37
N LYS A 108 -10.28 4.66 1.21
CA LYS A 108 -9.56 3.45 0.81
C LYS A 108 -8.27 3.34 1.63
N SER A 109 -7.80 2.12 1.84
CA SER A 109 -6.60 1.85 2.65
C SER A 109 -5.57 0.98 1.93
N ASP A 110 -5.82 0.58 0.68
CA ASP A 110 -4.98 -0.37 -0.04
C ASP A 110 -3.52 0.08 -0.12
N GLU A 111 -3.24 1.32 -0.52
CA GLU A 111 -1.85 1.78 -0.69
C GLU A 111 -1.08 1.84 0.63
N VAL A 112 -1.78 2.19 1.71
CA VAL A 112 -1.19 2.26 3.06
C VAL A 112 -1.04 0.88 3.66
N ALA A 113 -1.97 -0.03 3.38
CA ALA A 113 -1.88 -1.41 3.81
C ALA A 113 -0.68 -2.10 3.16
N GLU A 114 -0.49 -1.92 1.84
CA GLU A 114 0.68 -2.45 1.13
C GLU A 114 2.01 -1.92 1.72
N VAL A 115 2.07 -0.63 2.06
CA VAL A 115 3.21 -0.03 2.76
C VAL A 115 3.47 -0.72 4.10
N LEU A 116 2.43 -0.90 4.92
CA LEU A 116 2.55 -1.49 6.25
C LEU A 116 2.92 -2.98 6.18
N GLN A 117 2.39 -3.71 5.20
CA GLN A 117 2.75 -5.10 4.92
C GLN A 117 4.21 -5.24 4.51
N LEU A 118 4.69 -4.37 3.60
CA LEU A 118 6.11 -4.34 3.24
C LEU A 118 7.01 -3.97 4.43
N ALA A 119 6.62 -2.97 5.23
CA ALA A 119 7.34 -2.61 6.45
C ALA A 119 7.42 -3.77 7.44
N SER A 120 6.31 -4.49 7.66
CA SER A 120 6.27 -5.69 8.51
C SER A 120 7.17 -6.79 7.96
N LYS A 121 7.17 -6.98 6.64
CA LYS A 121 8.02 -7.94 5.95
C LYS A 121 9.52 -7.64 6.15
N CYS A 122 9.87 -6.36 6.13
CA CYS A 122 11.20 -5.85 6.46
C CYS A 122 11.47 -5.73 7.97
N ARG A 123 10.56 -6.22 8.83
CA ARG A 123 10.65 -6.19 10.30
C ARG A 123 10.69 -4.79 10.93
N TYR A 124 10.18 -3.78 10.26
CA TYR A 124 10.08 -2.41 10.77
C TYR A 124 8.80 -2.13 11.55
N CYS A 125 7.80 -2.98 11.43
CA CYS A 125 6.61 -2.93 12.28
C CYS A 125 6.07 -4.35 12.52
N THR A 126 5.10 -4.46 13.43
CA THR A 126 4.31 -5.68 13.62
C THR A 126 2.87 -5.36 13.25
N LEU A 127 2.24 -6.22 12.44
CA LEU A 127 0.84 -6.08 12.11
C LEU A 127 -0.06 -6.87 13.07
N PRO A 128 -1.27 -6.36 13.36
CA PRO A 128 -1.78 -5.05 12.94
C PRO A 128 -1.12 -3.89 13.72
N VAL A 129 -0.95 -2.72 13.07
CA VAL A 129 -0.50 -1.50 13.75
C VAL A 129 -1.62 -0.91 14.62
N ASN A 130 -1.29 -0.50 15.84
CA ASN A 130 -2.27 -0.01 16.81
C ASN A 130 -2.34 1.52 16.81
N ILE A 131 -3.34 2.08 16.11
CA ILE A 131 -3.56 3.53 15.97
C ILE A 131 -4.11 4.10 17.28
N THR A 132 -3.46 5.13 17.81
CA THR A 132 -3.86 5.80 19.05
C THR A 132 -4.65 7.08 18.81
N ALA A 133 -5.14 7.69 19.89
CA ALA A 133 -5.77 9.01 19.82
C ALA A 133 -4.83 10.08 19.25
N ASP A 134 -3.54 10.03 19.60
CA ASP A 134 -2.55 11.01 19.12
C ASP A 134 -2.37 10.91 17.60
N ASP A 135 -2.39 9.69 17.07
CA ASP A 135 -2.31 9.44 15.62
C ASP A 135 -3.51 10.06 14.89
N ILE A 136 -4.72 9.85 15.39
CA ILE A 136 -5.95 10.44 14.83
C ILE A 136 -5.89 11.97 14.90
N ASN A 137 -5.34 12.52 15.98
CA ASN A 137 -5.26 13.96 16.23
C ASN A 137 -4.16 14.67 15.42
N ILE A 138 -3.33 13.95 14.65
CA ILE A 138 -2.37 14.57 13.72
C ILE A 138 -3.07 15.54 12.76
N HIS A 139 -4.30 15.21 12.36
CA HIS A 139 -5.16 16.12 11.64
C HIS A 139 -6.19 16.71 12.59
N ALA A 140 -6.21 18.04 12.71
CA ALA A 140 -7.11 18.74 13.63
C ALA A 140 -8.59 18.45 13.33
N ASP A 141 -8.92 18.35 12.04
CA ASP A 141 -10.27 18.09 11.55
C ASP A 141 -10.24 17.43 10.15
N LYS A 142 -11.43 17.13 9.62
CA LYS A 142 -11.62 16.55 8.29
C LYS A 142 -11.10 17.46 7.16
N THR A 143 -11.19 18.77 7.32
CA THR A 143 -10.72 19.73 6.31
C THR A 143 -9.19 19.70 6.22
N ALA A 144 -8.51 19.67 7.37
CA ALA A 144 -7.06 19.56 7.45
C ALA A 144 -6.55 18.26 6.83
N TYR A 145 -7.26 17.15 7.06
CA TYR A 145 -7.00 15.85 6.46
C TYR A 145 -7.19 15.89 4.93
N SER A 146 -8.33 16.41 4.45
CA SER A 146 -8.65 16.47 3.02
C SER A 146 -7.86 17.53 2.24
N PHE A 147 -7.08 18.37 2.92
CA PHE A 147 -6.25 19.40 2.25
C PHE A 147 -5.02 18.81 1.56
N ILE A 148 -4.61 17.61 1.94
CA ILE A 148 -3.49 16.90 1.33
C ILE A 148 -3.99 15.60 0.69
N ALA A 149 -3.16 15.02 -0.18
CA ALA A 149 -3.48 13.74 -0.79
C ALA A 149 -3.79 12.68 0.27
N ARG A 150 -4.85 11.90 0.06
CA ARG A 150 -5.36 10.91 1.02
C ARG A 150 -4.26 9.99 1.53
N VAL A 151 -3.46 9.40 0.64
CA VAL A 151 -2.42 8.44 1.02
C VAL A 151 -1.39 9.09 1.93
N LEU A 152 -0.99 10.34 1.63
CA LEU A 152 -0.12 11.11 2.52
C LEU A 152 -0.77 11.37 3.87
N ALA A 153 -2.05 11.78 3.90
CA ALA A 153 -2.77 12.02 5.16
C ALA A 153 -2.82 10.77 6.04
N GLN A 154 -3.05 9.60 5.45
CA GLN A 154 -3.07 8.33 6.15
C GLN A 154 -1.68 7.91 6.62
N LEU A 155 -0.65 8.09 5.80
CA LEU A 155 0.74 7.81 6.19
C LEU A 155 1.24 8.73 7.30
N MET A 156 0.75 9.96 7.39
CA MET A 156 1.01 10.79 8.57
C MET A 156 0.45 10.16 9.85
N VAL A 157 -0.69 9.48 9.79
CA VAL A 157 -1.33 8.79 10.93
C VAL A 157 -0.59 7.51 11.30
N VAL A 158 -0.26 6.67 10.31
CA VAL A 158 0.27 5.32 10.59
C VAL A 158 1.80 5.22 10.52
N GLY A 159 2.47 6.15 9.84
CA GLY A 159 3.88 6.01 9.47
C GLY A 159 4.81 5.94 10.68
N ARG A 160 4.48 6.63 11.78
CA ARG A 160 5.29 6.60 13.01
C ARG A 160 5.43 5.20 13.63
N HIS A 161 4.57 4.26 13.25
CA HIS A 161 4.61 2.86 13.70
C HIS A 161 5.59 2.01 12.88
N VAL A 162 6.20 2.56 11.83
CA VAL A 162 7.27 1.94 11.04
C VAL A 162 8.62 2.45 11.55
N HIS A 163 9.30 1.62 12.32
CA HIS A 163 10.58 1.92 12.96
C HIS A 163 11.73 1.26 12.21
N PHE A 164 12.71 2.04 11.77
CA PHE A 164 13.85 1.53 10.99
C PHE A 164 14.92 0.84 11.85
N GLY A 165 14.84 0.96 13.19
CA GLY A 165 15.73 0.29 14.14
C GLY A 165 16.98 1.09 14.52
N ASP A 166 17.29 2.18 13.81
CA ASP A 166 18.39 3.11 14.07
C ASP A 166 17.96 4.36 14.87
N GLY A 167 16.77 4.30 15.48
CA GLY A 167 16.13 5.43 16.17
C GLY A 167 15.29 6.33 15.26
N SER A 168 15.33 6.14 13.93
CA SER A 168 14.44 6.81 13.00
C SER A 168 13.14 6.02 12.75
N CYS A 169 12.13 6.71 12.24
CA CYS A 169 10.85 6.12 11.83
C CYS A 169 10.32 6.84 10.59
N LEU A 170 9.35 6.22 9.92
CA LEU A 170 8.66 6.80 8.77
C LEU A 170 7.68 7.88 9.22
N GLN A 171 8.19 9.00 9.75
CA GLN A 171 7.36 10.09 10.21
C GLN A 171 7.29 11.21 9.18
N PHE A 172 6.11 11.82 9.06
CA PHE A 172 5.87 12.97 8.19
C PHE A 172 5.55 14.21 9.04
N TYR A 173 6.22 15.32 8.74
CA TYR A 173 6.06 16.58 9.45
C TYR A 173 5.49 17.63 8.50
N ARG A 174 4.43 18.31 8.92
CA ARG A 174 3.74 19.33 8.09
C ARG A 174 3.93 20.71 8.68
N HIS A 175 4.45 21.63 7.86
CA HIS A 175 4.68 23.03 8.16
C HIS A 175 3.94 23.90 7.13
N GLY A 176 2.65 24.14 7.36
CA GLY A 176 1.79 24.81 6.38
C GLY A 176 1.62 23.97 5.11
N ASN A 177 2.22 24.43 4.01
CA ASN A 177 2.22 23.74 2.71
C ASN A 177 3.48 22.88 2.49
N GLU A 178 4.45 22.93 3.41
CA GLU A 178 5.65 22.13 3.36
C GLU A 178 5.44 20.80 4.10
N VAL A 179 5.94 19.71 3.50
CA VAL A 179 5.98 18.39 4.13
C VAL A 179 7.42 17.91 4.16
N ARG A 180 7.83 17.32 5.28
CA ARG A 180 9.12 16.65 5.46
C ARG A 180 8.89 15.20 5.86
N ALA A 181 9.82 14.31 5.56
CA ALA A 181 9.74 12.90 5.92
C ALA A 181 11.00 12.41 6.65
N ILE A 182 10.85 11.45 7.55
CA ILE A 182 11.90 10.81 8.36
C ILE A 182 12.52 11.74 9.41
N LYS A 183 12.98 12.93 9.04
CA LYS A 183 13.48 13.96 9.95
C LYS A 183 12.78 15.29 9.71
N ASP A 184 12.53 16.05 10.78
CA ASP A 184 11.99 17.41 10.69
C ASP A 184 13.09 18.43 10.36
N GLU A 185 13.73 18.27 9.22
CA GLU A 185 14.83 19.13 8.76
C GLU A 185 14.62 19.61 7.32
N PRO A 186 15.10 20.80 6.93
CA PRO A 186 14.92 21.32 5.57
C PRO A 186 15.42 20.40 4.45
N GLY A 187 16.48 19.61 4.71
CA GLY A 187 17.03 18.64 3.75
C GLY A 187 16.09 17.46 3.44
N PHE A 188 15.08 17.26 4.28
CA PHE A 188 14.11 16.16 4.22
C PHE A 188 12.76 16.59 3.65
N ARG A 189 12.73 17.77 3.03
CA ARG A 189 11.53 18.30 2.38
C ARG A 189 11.11 17.44 1.19
N LEU A 190 9.81 17.19 1.11
CA LEU A 190 9.13 16.59 -0.02
C LEU A 190 8.51 17.69 -0.88
N THR A 191 8.61 17.55 -2.20
CA THR A 191 7.75 18.25 -3.14
C THR A 191 6.66 17.29 -3.56
N VAL A 192 5.48 17.42 -2.95
CA VAL A 192 4.31 16.59 -3.27
C VAL A 192 3.67 17.15 -4.54
N ASP A 193 3.31 16.23 -5.43
CA ASP A 193 2.62 16.54 -6.67
C ASP A 193 3.37 17.51 -7.60
N PRO A 194 4.70 17.34 -7.80
CA PRO A 194 5.49 18.26 -8.59
C PRO A 194 5.00 18.28 -10.05
N PRO A 195 5.17 19.39 -10.78
CA PRO A 195 4.89 19.40 -12.22
C PRO A 195 5.77 18.33 -12.89
N PRO A 196 5.18 17.34 -13.57
CA PRO A 196 5.96 16.32 -14.26
C PRO A 196 6.66 16.94 -15.47
N ALA A 197 7.75 16.31 -15.92
CA ALA A 197 8.31 16.61 -17.22
C ALA A 197 7.27 16.25 -18.31
N ALA A 198 7.32 16.96 -19.45
CA ALA A 198 6.46 16.62 -20.58
C ALA A 198 6.70 15.17 -21.02
N ASP A 199 5.62 14.47 -21.40
CA ASP A 199 5.61 13.09 -21.91
C ASP A 199 6.10 12.02 -20.92
N HIS A 200 6.19 12.36 -19.64
CA HIS A 200 6.63 11.46 -18.58
C HIS A 200 5.53 10.45 -18.21
N LEU A 201 5.87 9.18 -17.97
CA LEU A 201 4.90 8.10 -17.66
C LEU A 201 3.96 8.46 -16.50
N TYR A 202 4.52 9.03 -15.43
CA TYR A 202 3.74 9.48 -14.27
C TYR A 202 2.70 10.56 -14.61
N GLN A 203 2.91 11.38 -15.65
CA GLN A 203 1.90 12.36 -16.07
C GLN A 203 0.65 11.66 -16.58
N GLN A 204 0.81 10.56 -17.32
CA GLN A 204 -0.29 9.80 -17.92
C GLN A 204 -1.07 8.99 -16.88
N HIS A 205 -0.43 8.63 -15.76
CA HIS A 205 -0.98 7.74 -14.75
C HIS A 205 -1.10 8.35 -13.36
N ARG A 206 -1.05 9.68 -13.26
CA ARG A 206 -1.15 10.43 -12.00
C ARG A 206 -2.46 10.13 -11.27
N LEU A 207 -2.38 9.86 -9.97
CA LEU A 207 -3.52 9.74 -9.07
C LEU A 207 -3.58 10.93 -8.12
N GLU A 208 -4.72 11.62 -8.04
CA GLU A 208 -4.91 12.77 -7.15
C GLU A 208 -4.72 12.40 -5.67
N HIS A 209 -5.16 11.19 -5.29
CA HIS A 209 -5.11 10.73 -3.91
C HIS A 209 -3.78 10.10 -3.50
N ASP A 210 -2.91 9.79 -4.47
CA ASP A 210 -1.56 9.21 -4.30
C ASP A 210 -0.58 9.80 -5.35
N PRO A 211 -0.34 11.12 -5.32
CA PRO A 211 0.35 11.82 -6.37
C PRO A 211 1.86 11.54 -6.37
N PRO A 212 2.58 11.82 -7.48
CA PRO A 212 4.03 11.75 -7.54
C PRO A 212 4.69 12.59 -6.45
N VAL A 213 5.86 12.16 -5.98
CA VAL A 213 6.61 12.90 -4.98
C VAL A 213 8.06 13.02 -5.41
N ARG A 214 8.59 14.24 -5.34
CA ARG A 214 10.02 14.49 -5.50
C ARG A 214 10.67 14.65 -4.13
N ASP A 215 11.74 13.93 -3.90
CA ASP A 215 12.51 13.95 -2.66
C ASP A 215 14.03 13.91 -2.94
N ARG A 216 14.81 14.09 -1.88
CA ARG A 216 16.27 14.03 -1.89
C ARG A 216 16.81 13.10 -0.81
N ILE A 217 15.95 12.25 -0.26
CA ILE A 217 16.26 11.52 0.97
C ILE A 217 16.81 10.15 0.59
N TYR A 218 17.97 9.79 1.14
CA TYR A 218 18.59 8.49 0.90
C TYR A 218 19.19 7.98 2.19
N TYR A 219 19.28 6.65 2.31
CA TYR A 219 20.03 6.01 3.38
C TYR A 219 21.42 5.61 2.87
N TYR A 220 22.46 6.05 3.55
CA TYR A 220 23.85 5.73 3.18
C TYR A 220 24.40 4.58 4.04
N ASN A 221 25.45 3.93 3.53
CA ASN A 221 26.11 2.78 4.17
C ASN A 221 26.77 3.13 5.51
N ASP A 222 26.92 4.42 5.84
CA ASP A 222 27.38 4.88 7.15
C ASP A 222 26.27 4.86 8.23
N GLY A 223 25.08 4.36 7.87
CA GLY A 223 23.99 4.12 8.81
C GLY A 223 23.19 5.38 9.14
N MET A 224 23.12 6.33 8.19
CA MET A 224 22.34 7.54 8.40
C MET A 224 21.54 8.00 7.19
N TRP A 225 20.36 8.56 7.48
CA TRP A 225 19.58 9.29 6.50
C TRP A 225 20.24 10.63 6.17
N LEU A 226 20.43 10.88 4.87
CA LEU A 226 21.01 12.10 4.31
C LEU A 226 20.13 12.71 3.22
N SER A 227 20.38 13.99 2.95
CA SER A 227 19.83 14.73 1.81
C SER A 227 20.85 14.80 0.69
N HIS A 228 20.52 14.31 -0.50
CA HIS A 228 21.37 14.34 -1.68
C HIS A 228 21.15 15.60 -2.53
N SER A 229 22.13 15.98 -3.35
CA SER A 229 22.01 17.15 -4.22
C SER A 229 21.04 16.90 -5.39
N CYS A 230 21.02 15.66 -5.90
CA CYS A 230 20.11 15.22 -6.95
C CYS A 230 18.78 14.72 -6.36
N ALA A 231 17.67 15.19 -6.92
CA ALA A 231 16.34 14.80 -6.48
C ALA A 231 15.83 13.60 -7.29
N SER A 232 15.23 12.62 -6.62
CA SER A 232 14.48 11.53 -7.25
C SER A 232 13.00 11.91 -7.36
N ILE A 233 12.31 11.34 -8.33
CA ILE A 233 10.85 11.43 -8.46
C ILE A 233 10.28 10.02 -8.36
N ASN A 234 9.50 9.80 -7.31
CA ASN A 234 8.71 8.59 -7.12
C ASN A 234 7.34 8.77 -7.79
N ALA A 235 6.79 7.68 -8.32
CA ALA A 235 5.52 7.70 -9.05
C ALA A 235 4.34 8.14 -8.18
N SER A 236 4.45 7.90 -6.88
CA SER A 236 3.40 8.12 -5.90
C SER A 236 3.96 8.31 -4.49
N VAL A 237 3.12 8.75 -3.55
CA VAL A 237 3.48 8.83 -2.12
C VAL A 237 3.73 7.43 -1.58
N SER A 238 2.90 6.45 -1.96
CA SER A 238 3.11 5.04 -1.58
C SER A 238 4.42 4.48 -2.13
N SER A 239 4.79 4.79 -3.38
CA SER A 239 6.07 4.36 -3.98
C SER A 239 7.26 4.97 -3.26
N LEU A 240 7.21 6.27 -2.90
CA LEU A 240 8.23 6.93 -2.09
C LEU A 240 8.46 6.19 -0.78
N VAL A 241 7.40 5.82 -0.07
CA VAL A 241 7.54 5.16 1.22
C VAL A 241 8.11 3.76 1.07
N LYS A 242 7.60 2.98 0.11
CA LYS A 242 8.12 1.64 -0.18
C LYS A 242 9.60 1.70 -0.56
N ASP A 243 10.00 2.74 -1.32
CA ASP A 243 11.39 3.02 -1.68
C ASP A 243 12.24 3.23 -0.43
N LYS A 244 11.80 4.08 0.52
CA LYS A 244 12.57 4.29 1.77
C LYS A 244 12.65 3.04 2.65
N ILE A 245 11.61 2.22 2.67
CA ILE A 245 11.63 0.93 3.37
C ILE A 245 12.68 0.01 2.74
N LEU A 246 12.65 -0.16 1.41
CA LEU A 246 13.58 -1.05 0.71
C LEU A 246 15.02 -0.51 0.71
N ASP A 247 15.24 0.80 0.54
CA ASP A 247 16.57 1.42 0.58
C ASP A 247 17.21 1.21 1.95
N HIS A 248 16.51 1.54 3.04
CA HIS A 248 17.01 1.27 4.38
C HIS A 248 17.28 -0.22 4.62
N PHE A 249 16.34 -1.09 4.19
CA PHE A 249 16.50 -2.54 4.33
C PHE A 249 17.73 -3.04 3.58
N LYS A 250 17.95 -2.51 2.37
CA LYS A 250 19.09 -2.84 1.53
C LYS A 250 20.43 -2.52 2.18
N GLN A 251 20.54 -1.36 2.82
CA GLN A 251 21.81 -0.95 3.43
C GLN A 251 22.08 -1.60 4.80
N THR A 252 21.05 -2.09 5.48
CA THR A 252 21.17 -2.58 6.87
C THR A 252 21.15 -4.10 7.00
N HIS A 253 20.85 -4.82 5.92
CA HIS A 253 20.76 -6.28 5.91
C HIS A 253 21.78 -6.89 4.94
N GLN A 254 22.27 -8.08 5.27
CA GLN A 254 23.02 -8.88 4.32
C GLN A 254 22.08 -9.31 3.21
N ILE A 255 22.39 -8.87 1.99
CA ILE A 255 21.61 -9.16 0.80
C ILE A 255 22.56 -9.70 -0.27
N ASP A 256 22.09 -10.74 -0.93
CA ASP A 256 22.72 -11.30 -2.11
C ASP A 256 21.91 -10.93 -3.36
N ASP A 257 22.59 -10.79 -4.48
CA ASP A 257 21.96 -10.42 -5.74
C ASP A 257 22.57 -11.13 -6.95
N THR A 258 21.80 -11.11 -8.04
CA THR A 258 22.28 -11.46 -9.38
C THR A 258 21.60 -10.57 -10.40
N GLY A 259 22.34 -10.10 -11.40
CA GLY A 259 21.80 -9.17 -12.39
C GLY A 259 22.36 -9.39 -13.79
N ILE A 260 21.59 -8.95 -14.79
CA ILE A 260 21.95 -9.07 -16.20
C ILE A 260 21.39 -7.90 -17.02
N PHE A 261 22.15 -7.49 -18.03
CA PHE A 261 21.68 -6.56 -19.06
C PHE A 261 20.99 -7.34 -20.18
N LEU A 262 19.77 -6.95 -20.51
CA LEU A 262 18.97 -7.58 -21.54
C LEU A 262 18.33 -6.53 -22.43
N ASN A 263 18.07 -6.90 -23.69
CA ASN A 263 17.15 -6.11 -24.49
C ASN A 263 15.74 -6.20 -23.88
N ARG A 264 15.06 -5.07 -23.69
CA ARG A 264 13.75 -4.98 -23.03
C ARG A 264 12.66 -5.83 -23.70
N TYR A 265 12.81 -6.13 -24.99
CA TYR A 265 11.87 -6.95 -25.77
C TYR A 265 12.15 -8.46 -25.72
N VAL A 266 13.22 -8.90 -25.04
CA VAL A 266 13.47 -10.33 -24.80
C VAL A 266 12.27 -10.97 -24.11
N GLY A 267 11.97 -12.21 -24.50
CA GLY A 267 10.85 -12.94 -23.91
C GLY A 267 9.49 -12.31 -24.22
N GLY A 268 9.35 -11.66 -25.38
CA GLY A 268 8.09 -11.03 -25.80
C GLY A 268 7.76 -9.74 -25.06
N GLY A 269 8.77 -9.03 -24.54
CA GLY A 269 8.56 -7.77 -23.82
C GLY A 269 8.19 -7.94 -22.35
N ARG A 270 8.49 -9.09 -21.73
CA ARG A 270 8.18 -9.35 -20.32
C ARG A 270 8.79 -8.31 -19.37
N LEU A 271 9.97 -7.79 -19.69
CA LEU A 271 10.62 -6.72 -18.91
C LEU A 271 10.17 -5.32 -19.34
N ASP A 272 9.72 -5.16 -20.59
CA ASP A 272 9.22 -3.90 -21.12
C ASP A 272 7.83 -3.52 -20.56
N GLY A 273 6.95 -4.51 -20.38
CA GLY A 273 5.60 -4.30 -19.87
C GLY A 273 5.57 -3.54 -18.53
N PRO A 274 6.27 -4.00 -17.48
CA PRO A 274 6.30 -3.31 -16.19
C PRO A 274 6.84 -1.87 -16.22
N LEU A 275 7.65 -1.52 -17.22
CA LEU A 275 8.21 -0.16 -17.40
C LEU A 275 7.29 0.77 -18.21
N THR A 276 6.34 0.22 -18.96
CA THR A 276 5.45 0.99 -19.85
C THR A 276 4.01 1.06 -19.36
N GLN A 277 3.63 0.16 -18.45
CA GLN A 277 2.32 0.15 -17.81
C GLN A 277 2.20 1.22 -16.71
N SER A 278 0.97 1.42 -16.23
CA SER A 278 0.73 2.31 -15.09
C SER A 278 1.59 1.90 -13.89
N PRO A 279 2.28 2.84 -13.23
CA PRO A 279 3.02 2.55 -12.02
C PRO A 279 2.13 2.09 -10.85
N HIS A 280 0.82 2.28 -10.95
CA HIS A 280 -0.16 1.82 -9.96
C HIS A 280 -0.80 0.48 -10.32
N ALA A 281 -0.49 -0.06 -11.51
CA ALA A 281 -0.99 -1.38 -11.88
C ALA A 281 -0.20 -2.46 -11.12
N PRO A 282 -0.90 -3.42 -10.49
CA PRO A 282 -0.24 -4.57 -9.90
C PRO A 282 0.41 -5.41 -10.99
N VAL A 283 1.53 -6.03 -10.66
CA VAL A 283 2.18 -7.04 -11.52
C VAL A 283 1.84 -8.41 -10.95
N ALA A 284 1.34 -9.30 -11.82
CA ALA A 284 0.94 -10.64 -11.40
C ALA A 284 2.09 -11.35 -10.68
N GLU A 285 1.74 -12.11 -9.65
CA GLU A 285 2.69 -12.90 -8.82
C GLU A 285 3.66 -12.05 -7.99
N CYS A 286 3.45 -10.73 -7.91
CA CYS A 286 4.14 -9.83 -6.99
C CYS A 286 3.22 -9.45 -5.83
N THR A 287 3.78 -9.36 -4.62
CA THR A 287 3.06 -8.88 -3.43
C THR A 287 2.80 -7.37 -3.50
N THR A 288 3.78 -6.61 -3.98
CA THR A 288 3.65 -5.17 -4.19
C THR A 288 4.67 -4.71 -5.24
N THR A 289 4.39 -3.55 -5.84
CA THR A 289 5.32 -2.89 -6.76
C THR A 289 5.52 -1.43 -6.38
N LEU A 290 6.62 -0.86 -6.85
CA LEU A 290 6.86 0.58 -6.79
C LEU A 290 7.64 1.05 -8.02
N SER A 291 7.44 2.31 -8.38
CA SER A 291 8.16 2.97 -9.47
C SER A 291 8.88 4.21 -8.97
N LEU A 292 10.14 4.31 -9.37
CA LEU A 292 11.08 5.32 -8.91
C LEU A 292 11.89 5.90 -10.07
N HIS A 293 12.65 6.95 -9.79
CA HIS A 293 13.48 7.68 -10.77
C HIS A 293 12.74 8.08 -12.05
N GLY A 294 11.53 8.60 -11.93
CA GLY A 294 10.79 9.05 -13.12
C GLY A 294 10.24 7.92 -14.00
N GLY A 295 10.15 6.70 -13.48
CA GLY A 295 9.54 5.57 -14.17
C GLY A 295 10.56 4.68 -14.87
N ASP A 296 11.83 5.09 -14.82
CA ASP A 296 12.95 4.34 -15.37
C ASP A 296 13.25 3.09 -14.53
N VAL A 297 12.78 3.02 -13.28
CA VAL A 297 12.97 1.85 -12.43
C VAL A 297 11.64 1.34 -11.90
N ARG A 298 11.47 0.02 -11.97
CA ARG A 298 10.35 -0.73 -11.42
C ARG A 298 10.89 -1.79 -10.46
N GLU A 299 10.43 -1.77 -9.22
CA GLU A 299 10.74 -2.79 -8.22
C GLU A 299 9.51 -3.69 -8.02
N LEU A 300 9.73 -5.00 -8.04
CA LEU A 300 8.72 -6.05 -7.96
C LEU A 300 8.99 -6.91 -6.72
N VAL A 301 8.26 -6.70 -5.63
CA VAL A 301 8.44 -7.48 -4.40
C VAL A 301 7.74 -8.83 -4.56
N LEU A 302 8.50 -9.92 -4.42
CA LEU A 302 8.05 -11.28 -4.73
C LEU A 302 7.45 -12.00 -3.52
N THR A 303 7.94 -11.67 -2.32
CA THR A 303 7.64 -12.40 -1.09
C THR A 303 6.73 -11.60 -0.17
N ASP A 304 5.69 -12.24 0.34
CA ASP A 304 4.80 -11.71 1.39
C ASP A 304 5.23 -12.14 2.80
N ASN A 305 4.41 -11.84 3.81
CA ASN A 305 4.65 -12.21 5.21
C ASN A 305 4.64 -13.73 5.49
N SER A 306 4.23 -14.59 4.56
CA SER A 306 4.30 -16.05 4.72
C SER A 306 5.71 -16.61 4.46
N HIS A 307 6.56 -15.85 3.76
CA HIS A 307 7.92 -16.24 3.48
C HIS A 307 8.88 -15.84 4.62
N PRO A 308 9.92 -16.62 4.95
CA PRO A 308 10.87 -16.26 6.01
C PRO A 308 11.97 -15.28 5.54
N PHE A 309 12.02 -14.95 4.25
CA PHE A 309 13.00 -14.06 3.62
C PHE A 309 12.29 -13.04 2.73
N VAL A 310 12.96 -11.93 2.44
CA VAL A 310 12.54 -10.90 1.47
C VAL A 310 13.26 -11.12 0.15
N ALA A 311 12.52 -11.15 -0.96
CA ALA A 311 13.07 -11.13 -2.31
C ALA A 311 12.29 -10.18 -3.23
N TRP A 312 13.00 -9.52 -4.12
CA TRP A 312 12.43 -8.58 -5.08
C TRP A 312 13.26 -8.50 -6.37
N ILE A 313 12.66 -7.98 -7.44
CA ILE A 313 13.30 -7.77 -8.73
C ILE A 313 13.31 -6.27 -9.04
N SER A 314 14.49 -5.74 -9.33
CA SER A 314 14.67 -4.40 -9.88
C SER A 314 14.79 -4.50 -11.39
N ILE A 315 13.98 -3.72 -12.12
CA ILE A 315 14.07 -3.56 -13.57
C ILE A 315 14.36 -2.09 -13.83
N ALA A 316 15.55 -1.79 -14.31
CA ALA A 316 15.98 -0.44 -14.63
C ALA A 316 16.14 -0.26 -16.14
N ASP A 317 15.47 0.72 -16.73
CA ASP A 317 15.74 1.20 -18.09
C ASP A 317 17.08 1.93 -18.11
N THR A 318 17.99 1.43 -18.94
CA THR A 318 19.33 2.00 -19.11
C THR A 318 19.48 2.72 -20.45
N GLY A 319 18.38 2.88 -21.19
CA GLY A 319 18.33 3.43 -22.52
C GLY A 319 18.69 2.39 -23.60
N ASN A 320 18.62 2.82 -24.87
CA ASN A 320 18.97 1.98 -26.03
C ASN A 320 18.26 0.61 -26.06
N ASN A 321 16.98 0.57 -25.66
CA ASN A 321 16.20 -0.65 -25.51
C ASN A 321 16.83 -1.70 -24.57
N THR A 322 17.69 -1.28 -23.65
CA THR A 322 18.40 -2.14 -22.72
C THR A 322 17.90 -1.91 -21.31
N VAL A 323 17.58 -3.00 -20.63
CA VAL A 323 17.20 -3.00 -19.22
C VAL A 323 18.23 -3.76 -18.41
N PHE A 324 18.49 -3.30 -17.20
CA PHE A 324 19.21 -4.04 -16.19
C PHE A 324 18.20 -4.68 -15.25
N ALA A 325 18.14 -6.02 -15.25
CA ALA A 325 17.27 -6.78 -14.38
C ALA A 325 18.12 -7.41 -13.26
N THR A 326 17.79 -7.11 -12.01
CA THR A 326 18.51 -7.59 -10.83
C THR A 326 17.54 -8.25 -9.85
N VAL A 327 17.87 -9.45 -9.41
CA VAL A 327 17.13 -10.18 -8.37
C VAL A 327 17.90 -10.04 -7.07
N TRP A 328 17.23 -9.58 -6.02
CA TRP A 328 17.78 -9.38 -4.69
C TRP A 328 17.13 -10.34 -3.70
N THR A 329 17.89 -10.80 -2.71
CA THR A 329 17.36 -11.69 -1.67
C THR A 329 18.07 -11.61 -0.33
N THR A 330 17.32 -11.96 0.71
CA THR A 330 17.80 -12.25 2.07
C THR A 330 17.66 -13.73 2.44
N GLU A 331 17.34 -14.59 1.46
CA GLU A 331 17.34 -16.04 1.65
C GLU A 331 18.72 -16.47 2.13
N THR A 332 18.76 -17.30 3.18
CA THR A 332 20.03 -17.88 3.63
C THR A 332 20.52 -18.89 2.59
N ALA A 333 21.80 -18.79 2.22
CA ALA A 333 22.38 -19.69 1.25
C ALA A 333 22.18 -21.16 1.64
N ALA A 334 21.87 -22.00 0.66
CA ALA A 334 21.63 -23.43 0.88
C ALA A 334 22.84 -24.10 1.55
N PRO A 335 22.61 -24.95 2.59
CA PRO A 335 23.69 -25.54 3.35
C PRO A 335 24.56 -26.46 2.49
N GLY A 336 25.87 -26.35 2.62
CA GLY A 336 26.84 -27.17 1.88
C GLY A 336 27.09 -26.74 0.44
N VAL A 337 26.48 -25.62 -0.01
CA VAL A 337 26.72 -25.03 -1.33
C VAL A 337 27.88 -24.04 -1.26
N SER A 338 28.76 -24.06 -2.26
CA SER A 338 29.88 -23.12 -2.38
C SER A 338 29.39 -21.68 -2.57
N GLU A 339 30.11 -20.70 -2.02
CA GLU A 339 29.84 -19.28 -2.26
C GLU A 339 29.93 -18.89 -3.75
N TYR A 340 30.70 -19.66 -4.53
CA TYR A 340 30.87 -19.49 -5.98
C TYR A 340 29.88 -20.32 -6.81
N ALA A 341 28.99 -21.08 -6.18
CA ALA A 341 27.97 -21.79 -6.92
C ALA A 341 26.98 -20.80 -7.58
N PRO A 342 26.33 -21.20 -8.69
CA PRO A 342 25.30 -20.38 -9.33
C PRO A 342 24.25 -19.88 -8.34
N PHE A 343 23.72 -18.67 -8.57
CA PHE A 343 22.72 -18.02 -7.71
C PHE A 343 21.54 -18.95 -7.40
N LYS A 344 21.06 -19.69 -8.41
CA LYS A 344 19.95 -20.64 -8.26
C LYS A 344 20.22 -21.82 -7.33
N ASP A 345 21.48 -22.21 -7.18
CA ASP A 345 21.88 -23.31 -6.31
C ASP A 345 22.10 -22.81 -4.88
N ARG A 346 22.55 -21.55 -4.74
CA ARG A 346 22.70 -20.86 -3.45
C ARG A 346 21.34 -20.44 -2.87
N PHE A 347 20.42 -19.94 -3.70
CA PHE A 347 19.15 -19.34 -3.28
C PHE A 347 17.97 -19.93 -4.05
N PRO A 348 17.65 -21.21 -3.81
CA PRO A 348 16.64 -21.93 -4.56
C PRO A 348 15.21 -21.39 -4.37
N LEU A 349 14.85 -20.90 -3.18
CA LEU A 349 13.49 -20.38 -2.93
C LEU A 349 13.26 -19.06 -3.66
N THR A 350 14.24 -18.16 -3.62
CA THR A 350 14.26 -16.90 -4.37
C THR A 350 14.15 -17.17 -5.85
N THR A 351 14.96 -18.10 -6.34
CA THR A 351 14.95 -18.45 -7.77
C THR A 351 13.60 -19.01 -8.19
N TRP A 352 12.97 -19.83 -7.33
CA TRP A 352 11.65 -20.37 -7.60
C TRP A 352 10.59 -19.26 -7.73
N VAL A 353 10.48 -18.34 -6.75
CA VAL A 353 9.51 -17.22 -6.85
C VAL A 353 9.84 -16.26 -8.00
N ALA A 354 11.12 -15.96 -8.23
CA ALA A 354 11.53 -15.06 -9.30
C ALA A 354 11.29 -15.65 -10.69
N ARG A 355 11.42 -16.98 -10.86
CA ARG A 355 11.10 -17.66 -12.13
C ARG A 355 9.64 -17.51 -12.51
N VAL A 356 8.73 -17.50 -11.55
CA VAL A 356 7.29 -17.28 -11.80
C VAL A 356 7.07 -15.88 -12.38
N VAL A 357 7.70 -14.85 -11.80
CA VAL A 357 7.56 -13.47 -12.29
C VAL A 357 8.35 -13.21 -13.58
N LEU A 358 9.52 -13.81 -13.77
CA LEU A 358 10.34 -13.59 -14.97
C LEU A 358 9.93 -14.46 -16.16
N GLU A 359 9.22 -15.56 -15.93
CA GLU A 359 8.76 -16.50 -16.95
C GLU A 359 9.86 -16.88 -17.95
N VAL A 360 9.65 -16.58 -19.23
CA VAL A 360 10.58 -16.83 -20.35
C VAL A 360 11.91 -16.08 -20.25
N VAL A 361 12.01 -15.07 -19.37
CA VAL A 361 13.24 -14.31 -19.13
C VAL A 361 14.12 -14.98 -18.09
N ALA A 362 13.55 -15.81 -17.21
CA ALA A 362 14.27 -16.38 -16.07
C ALA A 362 15.54 -17.18 -16.46
N PRO A 363 15.57 -17.93 -17.59
CA PRO A 363 16.78 -18.62 -18.03
C PRO A 363 17.97 -17.72 -18.36
N PHE A 364 17.72 -16.49 -18.83
CA PHE A 364 18.80 -15.52 -19.06
C PHE A 364 19.44 -15.06 -17.74
N VAL A 365 18.60 -14.88 -16.71
CA VAL A 365 19.03 -14.42 -15.38
C VAL A 365 19.76 -15.54 -14.61
N PHE A 366 19.20 -16.75 -14.59
CA PHE A 366 19.65 -17.81 -13.68
C PHE A 366 20.47 -18.93 -14.33
N ASP A 367 20.35 -19.12 -15.66
CA ASP A 367 20.90 -20.30 -16.35
C ASP A 367 22.02 -19.94 -17.35
N GLY A 368 22.40 -18.66 -17.44
CA GLY A 368 23.49 -18.19 -18.30
C GLY A 368 23.16 -18.26 -19.80
N GLN A 369 21.88 -18.27 -20.17
CA GLN A 369 21.50 -18.22 -21.57
C GLN A 369 21.92 -16.88 -22.20
N VAL A 370 22.47 -16.94 -23.40
CA VAL A 370 22.90 -15.75 -24.15
C VAL A 370 21.80 -15.32 -25.10
N GLN A 371 21.53 -14.01 -25.15
CA GLN A 371 20.62 -13.44 -26.13
C GLN A 371 21.15 -13.67 -27.55
N GLN A 372 20.43 -14.45 -28.36
CA GLN A 372 20.74 -14.57 -29.78
C GLN A 372 20.32 -13.27 -30.48
N GLN A 373 21.28 -12.53 -31.03
CA GLN A 373 20.99 -11.39 -31.88
C GLN A 373 20.37 -11.89 -33.20
N GLN A 374 19.12 -11.53 -33.49
CA GLN A 374 18.57 -11.70 -34.82
C GLN A 374 19.33 -10.76 -35.79
N PRO A 375 19.81 -11.25 -36.95
CA PRO A 375 20.46 -10.38 -37.94
C PRO A 375 19.50 -9.29 -38.40
N GLN A 376 19.92 -8.02 -38.33
CA GLN A 376 19.23 -6.93 -39.01
C GLN A 376 19.20 -7.21 -40.51
N VAL A 377 18.00 -7.46 -41.05
CA VAL A 377 17.77 -7.53 -42.50
C VAL A 377 17.98 -6.11 -43.05
N GLN A 378 19.10 -5.89 -43.74
CA GLN A 378 19.33 -4.66 -44.50
C GLN A 378 18.27 -4.54 -45.60
N PRO A 379 17.59 -3.38 -45.75
CA PRO A 379 16.72 -3.17 -46.88
C PRO A 379 17.53 -3.14 -48.19
N PRO A 380 17.00 -3.71 -49.29
CA PRO A 380 17.72 -3.79 -50.55
C PRO A 380 18.04 -2.39 -51.09
N GLN A 381 19.32 -2.14 -51.38
CA GLN A 381 19.78 -0.94 -52.06
C GLN A 381 19.10 -0.83 -53.42
N GLN A 382 18.28 0.20 -53.60
CA GLN A 382 17.74 0.58 -54.90
C GLN A 382 18.90 0.99 -55.82
N GLN A 383 19.18 0.17 -56.83
CA GLN A 383 20.05 0.55 -57.95
C GLN A 383 19.36 1.66 -58.75
N GLN A 384 19.98 2.83 -58.83
CA GLN A 384 19.58 3.88 -59.76
C GLN A 384 19.99 3.48 -61.19
N PRO A 385 19.08 3.56 -62.18
CA PRO A 385 19.43 3.33 -63.58
C PRO A 385 20.20 4.54 -64.15
N GLN A 386 21.23 4.22 -64.95
CA GLN A 386 22.04 5.18 -65.71
C GLN A 386 21.27 5.84 -66.86
#